data_AF-A0A2V5VY54-F1
#
_entry.id   AF-A0A2V5VY54-F1
#
_cell.length_a   1.000
_cell.length_b   1.000
_cell.length_c   1.000
_cell.angle_alpha   90.00
_cell.angle_beta   90.00
_cell.angle_gamma   90.00
#
_symmetry.space_group_name_H-M   'P 1'
#
loop_
_entity.id
_entity.type
_entity.pdbx_description
1 polymer ?
#
loop_
_entity_poly.entity_id
_entity_poly.type
_entity_poly.pdbx_seq_one_letter_code
_entity_poly.pdbx_strand_id
1 'polypeptide(L)'
;MHPLTRPSGTLSPAEGERDGVRGNSDRSKPTPEQLKDIFGGDDRILVFEDTNGDGKFDRRTVFLEHLNLVSGLEFGFGGVWIGAAPYLMFVPLQDGDAPKPVGDPQILLDGWNYNADTHETLNTFTWGPDGWLYGCHGVFCPSFVGKPGTPQKERQRMDAGVWRYHPTKRAFEVFAEGTSNPWGIDFDEYGQCLIEACVIPHLWHMIQGGRFERQGGQHFNINREETLAHESFHADPNQWFINPFIYDDIKTIGDHVHYAGSKGPHAGNGRSAAAGGGHAHAGMMVYLGESWPEQYRGKLFMNNIHGACINMDVPEREGSGYVGHHAPNFIDFNDQWSQVLNFLYDQNGSVYMIDWYDKNQCHHNNPEGHDHSNGRIFKIVYGDTKWTPVNLEKMSTPELLDCLVKPNQWYARHAQRILQERASRNEMTVSDMTLLRAFVSPGARAERPLETLRIANTNAESKLHLIWAMHVTQELHEQDILMLLRHGVHAPSRLWENGRDVT
;
A
#
# COMPACT_ATOMS: atom_id res chain seq x y z
N MET A 1 30.73 -19.10 -22.52
CA MET A 1 29.80 -18.96 -21.39
C MET A 1 28.56 -18.28 -21.92
N HIS A 2 27.45 -19.01 -21.98
CA HIS A 2 26.16 -18.42 -22.34
C HIS A 2 25.76 -17.41 -21.26
N PRO A 3 25.34 -16.18 -21.61
CA PRO A 3 24.79 -15.26 -20.65
C PRO A 3 23.48 -15.83 -20.10
N LEU A 4 23.36 -15.86 -18.77
CA LEU A 4 22.14 -16.15 -18.03
C LEU A 4 21.08 -15.14 -18.47
N THR A 5 20.29 -15.51 -19.46
CA THR A 5 19.07 -14.79 -19.84
C THR A 5 18.02 -15.13 -18.79
N ARG A 6 17.53 -14.10 -18.09
CA ARG A 6 16.31 -14.18 -17.26
C ARG A 6 15.18 -14.77 -18.10
N PRO A 7 14.43 -15.80 -17.63
CA PRO A 7 13.11 -16.05 -18.16
C PRO A 7 12.19 -14.86 -17.79
N SER A 8 11.27 -14.54 -18.68
CA SER A 8 10.27 -13.47 -18.56
C SER A 8 9.36 -13.68 -17.35
N GLY A 9 9.72 -13.09 -16.21
CA GLY A 9 8.91 -13.05 -14.99
C GLY A 9 8.07 -11.79 -14.83
N THR A 10 8.06 -10.91 -15.83
CA THR A 10 6.95 -9.98 -15.99
C THR A 10 5.82 -10.76 -16.65
N LEU A 11 4.62 -10.72 -16.07
CA LEU A 11 3.47 -10.56 -16.93
C LEU A 11 3.73 -9.25 -17.70
N SER A 12 4.49 -9.33 -18.79
CA SER A 12 4.17 -8.48 -19.92
C SER A 12 2.67 -8.65 -20.12
N PRO A 13 1.91 -7.58 -20.41
CA PRO A 13 0.57 -7.78 -20.95
C PRO A 13 0.73 -8.86 -21.99
N ALA A 14 0.01 -9.98 -21.82
CA ALA A 14 0.16 -11.13 -22.68
C ALA A 14 0.29 -10.59 -24.11
N GLU A 15 1.20 -11.15 -24.91
CA GLU A 15 1.20 -10.95 -26.36
C GLU A 15 -0.12 -11.44 -27.03
N GLY A 16 -1.22 -11.55 -26.26
CA GLY A 16 -2.61 -11.74 -26.64
C GLY A 16 -3.42 -10.45 -26.78
N GLU A 17 -2.79 -9.27 -26.84
CA GLU A 17 -3.34 -8.18 -27.67
C GLU A 17 -3.06 -8.40 -29.18
N ARG A 18 -2.49 -9.54 -29.58
CA ARG A 18 -2.58 -10.01 -30.97
C ARG A 18 -3.89 -10.77 -31.16
N ASP A 19 -4.84 -10.06 -31.76
CA ASP A 19 -5.95 -10.59 -32.55
C ASP A 19 -6.75 -11.78 -31.98
N GLY A 20 -7.93 -11.48 -31.40
CA GLY A 20 -9.07 -12.36 -31.60
C GLY A 20 -9.95 -12.71 -30.41
N VAL A 21 -10.57 -11.73 -29.75
CA VAL A 21 -12.00 -11.81 -29.40
C VAL A 21 -12.61 -10.41 -29.58
N ARG A 22 -13.22 -10.17 -30.75
CA ARG A 22 -14.13 -9.04 -30.94
C ARG A 22 -15.39 -9.28 -30.10
N GLY A 23 -15.34 -8.86 -28.83
CA GLY A 23 -16.48 -8.73 -27.94
C GLY A 23 -16.58 -7.28 -27.49
N ASN A 24 -17.44 -6.51 -28.15
CA ASN A 24 -17.57 -5.06 -28.08
C ASN A 24 -18.31 -4.56 -26.81
N SER A 25 -18.04 -5.15 -25.64
CA SER A 25 -18.63 -4.72 -24.37
C SER A 25 -17.53 -4.38 -23.39
N ASP A 26 -17.51 -3.13 -22.91
CA ASP A 26 -16.68 -2.71 -21.80
C ASP A 26 -17.06 -3.52 -20.55
N ARG A 27 -16.31 -4.60 -20.29
CA ARG A 27 -16.58 -5.54 -19.18
C ARG A 27 -16.34 -4.93 -17.80
N SER A 28 -15.82 -3.71 -17.74
CA SER A 28 -15.74 -2.96 -16.48
C SER A 28 -17.09 -2.38 -16.05
N LYS A 29 -18.06 -2.28 -16.98
CA LYS A 29 -19.41 -1.82 -16.64
C LYS A 29 -20.18 -2.93 -15.92
N PRO A 30 -20.74 -2.65 -14.73
CA PRO A 30 -21.54 -3.62 -14.01
C PRO A 30 -22.79 -4.04 -14.79
N THR A 31 -23.17 -5.30 -14.65
CA THR A 31 -24.50 -5.81 -15.02
C THR A 31 -25.56 -5.32 -14.02
N PRO A 32 -26.86 -5.37 -14.35
CA PRO A 32 -27.93 -5.04 -13.41
C PRO A 32 -27.87 -5.84 -12.10
N GLU A 33 -27.51 -7.12 -12.19
CA GLU A 33 -27.32 -7.99 -11.02
C GLU A 33 -26.15 -7.53 -10.17
N GLN A 34 -25.02 -7.15 -10.79
CA GLN A 34 -23.87 -6.59 -10.08
C GLN A 34 -24.18 -5.23 -9.46
N LEU A 35 -24.96 -4.36 -10.11
CA LEU A 35 -25.39 -3.09 -9.49
C LEU A 35 -26.23 -3.33 -8.24
N LYS A 36 -27.12 -4.33 -8.27
CA LYS A 36 -27.92 -4.70 -7.10
C LYS A 36 -27.03 -5.24 -5.96
N ASP A 37 -25.99 -5.98 -6.30
CA ASP A 37 -25.01 -6.51 -5.36
C ASP A 37 -24.15 -5.40 -4.74
N ILE A 38 -23.62 -4.51 -5.59
CA ILE A 38 -22.82 -3.34 -5.18
C ILE A 38 -23.63 -2.41 -4.27
N PHE A 39 -24.87 -2.11 -4.63
CA PHE A 39 -25.73 -1.16 -3.91
C PHE A 39 -26.74 -1.83 -2.96
N GLY A 40 -26.41 -3.03 -2.48
CA GLY A 40 -27.30 -3.84 -1.64
C GLY A 40 -27.08 -3.71 -0.13
N GLY A 41 -26.06 -2.96 0.31
CA GLY A 41 -25.69 -2.83 1.73
C GLY A 41 -26.00 -1.45 2.32
N ASP A 42 -25.38 -1.15 3.45
CA ASP A 42 -25.58 0.09 4.22
C ASP A 42 -24.33 0.97 4.35
N ASP A 43 -23.19 0.54 3.78
CA ASP A 43 -21.93 1.27 3.86
C ASP A 43 -21.98 2.55 3.02
N ARG A 44 -21.22 3.55 3.47
CA ARG A 44 -21.15 4.88 2.85
C ARG A 44 -19.72 5.39 2.78
N ILE A 45 -19.39 6.05 1.68
CA ILE A 45 -18.18 6.84 1.54
C ILE A 45 -18.56 8.30 1.76
N LEU A 46 -17.97 8.91 2.78
CA LEU A 46 -18.24 10.29 3.19
C LEU A 46 -16.99 11.15 2.96
N VAL A 47 -17.20 12.39 2.56
CA VAL A 47 -16.16 13.41 2.45
C VAL A 47 -16.44 14.49 3.49
N PHE A 48 -15.46 14.74 4.35
CA PHE A 48 -15.49 15.78 5.38
C PHE A 48 -14.47 16.86 5.02
N GLU A 49 -14.90 18.12 5.03
CA GLU A 49 -14.04 19.24 4.65
C GLU A 49 -13.95 20.24 5.81
N ASP A 50 -12.71 20.65 6.10
CA ASP A 50 -12.37 21.80 6.93
C ASP A 50 -11.74 22.83 5.99
N THR A 51 -12.54 23.81 5.56
CA THR A 51 -12.16 24.78 4.52
C THR A 51 -11.42 25.99 5.07
N ASN A 52 -11.38 26.15 6.40
CA ASN A 52 -10.76 27.30 7.07
C ASN A 52 -9.55 26.89 7.96
N GLY A 53 -9.32 25.59 8.15
CA GLY A 53 -8.21 25.03 8.92
C GLY A 53 -8.36 25.17 10.43
N ASP A 54 -9.58 25.34 10.94
CA ASP A 54 -9.84 25.50 12.38
C ASP A 54 -9.95 24.17 13.14
N GLY A 55 -9.82 23.04 12.44
CA GLY A 55 -9.90 21.69 12.97
C GLY A 55 -11.32 21.16 13.13
N LYS A 56 -12.34 21.89 12.63
CA LYS A 56 -13.73 21.45 12.61
C LYS A 56 -14.22 21.34 11.17
N PHE A 57 -14.88 20.23 10.87
CA PHE A 57 -15.52 20.07 9.58
C PHE A 57 -16.68 21.05 9.43
N ASP A 58 -16.66 21.83 8.36
CA ASP A 58 -17.72 22.75 7.99
C ASP A 58 -18.67 22.17 6.91
N ARG A 59 -18.25 21.07 6.27
CA ARG A 59 -19.04 20.36 5.26
C ARG A 59 -18.91 18.85 5.38
N ARG A 60 -20.04 18.16 5.15
CA ARG A 60 -20.12 16.71 5.00
C ARG A 60 -20.88 16.38 3.72
N THR A 61 -20.24 15.64 2.83
CA THR A 61 -20.84 15.16 1.58
C THR A 61 -20.92 13.63 1.59
N VAL A 62 -22.07 13.08 1.22
CA VAL A 62 -22.17 11.65 0.89
C VAL A 62 -21.69 11.48 -0.55
N PHE A 63 -20.56 10.81 -0.74
CA PHE A 63 -19.99 10.57 -2.07
C PHE A 63 -20.67 9.37 -2.74
N LEU A 64 -20.79 8.26 -2.01
CA LEU A 64 -21.45 7.04 -2.45
C LEU A 64 -22.08 6.35 -1.23
N GLU A 65 -23.24 5.73 -1.40
CA GLU A 65 -23.96 5.04 -0.34
C GLU A 65 -24.59 3.74 -0.83
N HIS A 66 -25.09 2.94 0.12
CA HIS A 66 -25.63 1.60 -0.08
C HIS A 66 -24.60 0.55 -0.50
N LEU A 67 -23.33 0.81 -0.23
CA LEU A 67 -22.26 -0.16 -0.51
C LEU A 67 -22.33 -1.32 0.50
N ASN A 68 -21.66 -2.42 0.18
CA ASN A 68 -21.59 -3.57 1.07
C ASN A 68 -20.13 -3.97 1.32
N LEU A 69 -19.74 -4.05 2.59
CA LEU A 69 -18.43 -4.53 3.04
C LEU A 69 -17.25 -3.76 2.42
N VAL A 70 -17.27 -2.42 2.53
CA VAL A 70 -16.15 -1.59 2.08
C VAL A 70 -14.97 -1.78 3.04
N SER A 71 -13.94 -2.48 2.57
CA SER A 71 -12.76 -2.89 3.35
C SER A 71 -11.47 -2.18 2.92
N GLY A 72 -11.50 -1.45 1.81
CA GLY A 72 -10.36 -0.67 1.33
C GLY A 72 -10.80 0.52 0.47
N LEU A 73 -10.07 1.63 0.57
CA LEU A 73 -10.36 2.89 -0.11
C LEU A 73 -9.05 3.63 -0.39
N GLU A 74 -8.89 4.21 -1.57
CA GLU A 74 -7.81 5.14 -1.89
C GLU A 74 -8.24 6.16 -2.95
N PHE A 75 -7.67 7.37 -2.92
CA PHE A 75 -7.91 8.44 -3.89
C PHE A 75 -6.77 8.56 -4.90
N GLY A 76 -7.10 8.56 -6.19
CA GLY A 76 -6.09 8.54 -7.25
C GLY A 76 -6.68 8.45 -8.63
N PHE A 77 -5.95 8.93 -9.63
CA PHE A 77 -6.32 8.81 -11.03
C PHE A 77 -7.66 9.48 -11.36
N GLY A 78 -7.97 10.57 -10.66
CA GLY A 78 -9.21 11.33 -10.83
C GLY A 78 -10.46 10.64 -10.26
N GLY A 79 -10.32 9.74 -9.29
CA GLY A 79 -11.46 9.06 -8.67
C GLY A 79 -11.12 8.30 -7.39
N VAL A 80 -12.06 7.48 -6.95
CA VAL A 80 -11.97 6.68 -5.74
C VAL A 80 -11.86 5.20 -6.10
N TRP A 81 -10.83 4.55 -5.58
CA TRP A 81 -10.61 3.11 -5.65
C TRP A 81 -11.26 2.46 -4.44
N ILE A 82 -12.10 1.45 -4.67
CA ILE A 82 -12.95 0.86 -3.63
C ILE A 82 -12.76 -0.65 -3.63
N GLY A 83 -12.35 -1.20 -2.50
CA GLY A 83 -12.41 -2.62 -2.19
C GLY A 83 -13.71 -2.93 -1.49
N ALA A 84 -14.58 -3.68 -2.15
CA ALA A 84 -15.81 -4.19 -1.58
C ALA A 84 -16.03 -5.58 -2.19
N ALA A 85 -15.62 -6.61 -1.47
CA ALA A 85 -15.63 -7.97 -2.00
C ALA A 85 -17.05 -8.34 -2.49
N PRO A 86 -17.17 -8.94 -3.70
CA PRO A 86 -16.12 -9.61 -4.45
C PRO A 86 -15.36 -8.73 -5.46
N TYR A 87 -15.45 -7.40 -5.38
CA TYR A 87 -14.94 -6.47 -6.40
C TYR A 87 -13.81 -5.55 -5.91
N LEU A 88 -12.86 -5.28 -6.81
CA LEU A 88 -12.07 -4.05 -6.81
C LEU A 88 -12.70 -3.10 -7.84
N MET A 89 -13.12 -1.92 -7.40
CA MET A 89 -13.83 -0.95 -8.22
C MET A 89 -13.11 0.40 -8.31
N PHE A 90 -13.44 1.16 -9.36
CA PHE A 90 -13.06 2.56 -9.51
C PHE A 90 -14.28 3.42 -9.83
N VAL A 91 -14.44 4.52 -9.09
CA VAL A 91 -15.52 5.49 -9.30
C VAL A 91 -14.89 6.84 -9.68
N PRO A 92 -15.02 7.28 -10.93
CA PRO A 92 -14.50 8.58 -11.35
C PRO A 92 -15.15 9.73 -10.59
N LEU A 93 -14.38 10.78 -10.33
CA LEU A 93 -14.85 12.03 -9.74
C LEU A 93 -15.33 12.99 -10.84
N GLN A 94 -16.31 13.84 -10.52
CA GLN A 94 -16.70 14.97 -11.36
C GLN A 94 -15.58 16.01 -11.38
N ASP A 95 -15.28 16.56 -12.57
CA ASP A 95 -14.34 17.67 -12.70
C ASP A 95 -14.75 18.86 -11.81
N GLY A 96 -13.77 19.45 -11.13
CA GLY A 96 -13.94 20.57 -10.21
C GLY A 96 -13.72 20.16 -8.76
N ASP A 97 -14.07 21.07 -7.84
CA ASP A 97 -13.79 20.90 -6.41
C ASP A 97 -14.90 20.13 -5.67
N ALA A 98 -15.99 19.73 -6.34
CA ALA A 98 -17.12 19.05 -5.71
C ALA A 98 -16.91 17.53 -5.63
N PRO A 99 -16.99 16.89 -4.45
CA PRO A 99 -16.81 15.45 -4.32
C PRO A 99 -18.06 14.70 -4.78
N LYS A 100 -18.22 14.53 -6.09
CA LYS A 100 -19.37 13.83 -6.70
C LYS A 100 -18.92 12.74 -7.67
N PRO A 101 -19.51 11.53 -7.62
CA PRO A 101 -19.17 10.47 -8.53
C PRO A 101 -19.70 10.77 -9.95
N VAL A 102 -19.02 10.24 -10.96
CA VAL A 102 -19.46 10.26 -12.36
C VAL A 102 -19.76 8.84 -12.83
N GLY A 103 -21.05 8.56 -13.03
CA GLY A 103 -21.53 7.27 -13.50
C GLY A 103 -21.47 6.16 -12.45
N ASP A 104 -21.76 4.94 -12.89
CA ASP A 104 -21.70 3.75 -12.05
C ASP A 104 -20.25 3.32 -11.77
N PRO A 105 -19.99 2.60 -10.66
CA PRO A 105 -18.67 2.03 -10.39
C PRO A 105 -18.17 1.15 -11.53
N GLN A 106 -16.87 1.26 -11.85
CA GLN A 106 -16.20 0.39 -12.82
C GLN A 106 -15.58 -0.79 -12.08
N ILE A 107 -15.98 -2.03 -12.40
CA ILE A 107 -15.38 -3.24 -11.83
C ILE A 107 -14.06 -3.54 -12.55
N LEU A 108 -12.95 -3.41 -11.84
CA LEU A 108 -11.60 -3.64 -12.38
C LEU A 108 -11.18 -5.09 -12.21
N LEU A 109 -11.45 -5.68 -11.05
CA LEU A 109 -11.23 -7.08 -10.73
C LEU A 109 -12.43 -7.65 -9.96
N ASP A 110 -12.67 -8.94 -10.12
CA ASP A 110 -13.60 -9.72 -9.32
C ASP A 110 -12.97 -11.03 -8.81
N GLY A 111 -13.66 -11.73 -7.90
CA GLY A 111 -13.25 -13.05 -7.40
C GLY A 111 -12.61 -13.07 -6.01
N TRP A 112 -12.73 -11.96 -5.27
CA TRP A 112 -12.40 -11.88 -3.85
C TRP A 112 -13.45 -12.62 -3.02
N ASN A 113 -13.05 -13.60 -2.22
CA ASN A 113 -13.96 -14.60 -1.66
C ASN A 113 -14.51 -14.24 -0.28
N TYR A 114 -15.52 -13.37 -0.25
CA TYR A 114 -16.19 -13.02 1.01
C TYR A 114 -17.08 -14.14 1.61
N ASN A 115 -17.34 -15.24 0.89
CA ASN A 115 -18.17 -16.35 1.38
C ASN A 115 -17.40 -17.30 2.30
N ALA A 116 -16.08 -17.42 2.12
CA ALA A 116 -15.24 -18.21 3.02
C ALA A 116 -14.97 -17.46 4.33
N ASP A 117 -14.64 -16.18 4.20
CA ASP A 117 -14.42 -15.28 5.31
C ASP A 117 -14.69 -13.83 4.88
N THR A 118 -15.52 -13.11 5.63
CA THR A 118 -15.76 -11.67 5.43
C THR A 118 -14.76 -10.80 6.17
N HIS A 119 -13.99 -11.38 7.09
CA HIS A 119 -13.06 -10.68 7.96
C HIS A 119 -11.80 -10.24 7.24
N GLU A 120 -11.22 -11.05 6.35
CA GLU A 120 -9.85 -10.83 5.85
C GLU A 120 -9.79 -10.64 4.31
N THR A 121 -10.83 -10.03 3.74
CA THR A 121 -10.91 -9.73 2.30
C THR A 121 -9.92 -8.63 1.89
N LEU A 122 -9.90 -8.24 0.60
CA LEU A 122 -9.02 -7.17 0.11
C LEU A 122 -9.15 -5.91 0.97
N ASN A 123 -8.06 -5.39 1.50
CA ASN A 123 -8.11 -4.25 2.41
C ASN A 123 -6.87 -3.36 2.28
N THR A 124 -6.89 -2.24 3.03
CA THR A 124 -5.77 -1.28 3.22
C THR A 124 -5.03 -0.92 1.94
N PHE A 125 -5.52 0.11 1.25
CA PHE A 125 -4.95 0.53 -0.04
C PHE A 125 -3.88 1.61 0.16
N THR A 126 -2.80 1.53 -0.62
CA THR A 126 -1.75 2.56 -0.63
C THR A 126 -1.07 2.64 -1.99
N TRP A 127 -0.70 3.84 -2.43
CA TRP A 127 0.10 4.03 -3.64
C TRP A 127 1.58 3.74 -3.36
N GLY A 128 2.13 2.77 -4.06
CA GLY A 128 3.56 2.46 -4.00
C GLY A 128 4.41 3.47 -4.78
N PRO A 129 5.71 3.56 -4.45
CA PRO A 129 6.65 4.44 -5.14
C PRO A 129 6.89 4.01 -6.60
N ASP A 130 6.49 2.82 -7.02
CA ASP A 130 6.54 2.36 -8.40
C ASP A 130 5.26 2.68 -9.21
N GLY A 131 4.31 3.40 -8.62
CA GLY A 131 3.06 3.81 -9.27
C GLY A 131 1.99 2.72 -9.36
N TRP A 132 2.12 1.65 -8.57
CA TRP A 132 1.07 0.64 -8.41
C TRP A 132 0.21 0.93 -7.17
N LEU A 133 -1.06 0.52 -7.21
CA LEU A 133 -1.91 0.44 -6.03
C LEU A 133 -1.62 -0.87 -5.31
N TYR A 134 -1.27 -0.82 -4.03
CA TYR A 134 -1.03 -1.99 -3.19
C TYR A 134 -2.22 -2.23 -2.26
N GLY A 135 -2.43 -3.47 -1.87
CA GLY A 135 -3.36 -3.83 -0.81
C GLY A 135 -3.05 -5.17 -0.16
N CYS A 136 -3.72 -5.43 0.95
CA CYS A 136 -3.56 -6.60 1.79
C CYS A 136 -4.68 -7.62 1.58
N HIS A 137 -4.41 -8.90 1.91
CA HIS A 137 -5.41 -9.97 1.91
C HIS A 137 -5.03 -11.08 2.92
N GLY A 138 -5.99 -11.60 3.67
CA GLY A 138 -5.72 -12.55 4.75
C GLY A 138 -5.71 -14.02 4.36
N VAL A 139 -5.33 -14.86 5.33
CA VAL A 139 -4.95 -16.27 5.15
C VAL A 139 -6.14 -17.21 5.01
N PHE A 140 -7.30 -16.88 5.57
CA PHE A 140 -8.48 -17.76 5.52
C PHE A 140 -9.50 -17.40 4.43
N CYS A 141 -9.12 -16.50 3.53
CA CYS A 141 -9.96 -16.00 2.45
C CYS A 141 -9.42 -16.43 1.07
N PRO A 142 -9.46 -17.73 0.69
CA PRO A 142 -8.92 -18.18 -0.60
C PRO A 142 -9.71 -17.57 -1.76
N SER A 143 -9.07 -16.65 -2.47
CA SER A 143 -9.63 -15.88 -3.57
C SER A 143 -9.04 -16.32 -4.90
N PHE A 144 -9.82 -16.16 -5.98
CA PHE A 144 -9.39 -16.41 -7.35
C PHE A 144 -9.66 -15.15 -8.15
N VAL A 145 -8.67 -14.27 -8.20
CA VAL A 145 -8.82 -12.90 -8.69
C VAL A 145 -8.55 -12.84 -10.19
N GLY A 146 -9.36 -12.07 -10.89
CA GLY A 146 -9.22 -11.83 -12.32
C GLY A 146 -10.05 -10.65 -12.78
N LYS A 147 -9.96 -10.32 -14.06
CA LYS A 147 -10.86 -9.33 -14.68
C LYS A 147 -12.27 -9.94 -14.80
N PRO A 148 -13.33 -9.12 -14.82
CA PRO A 148 -14.68 -9.61 -15.06
C PRO A 148 -14.78 -10.51 -16.29
N GLY A 149 -15.35 -11.70 -16.08
CA GLY A 149 -15.50 -12.73 -17.11
C GLY A 149 -14.25 -13.58 -17.39
N THR A 150 -13.15 -13.44 -16.63
CA THR A 150 -12.01 -14.37 -16.70
C THR A 150 -12.46 -15.78 -16.26
N PRO A 151 -12.20 -16.84 -17.06
CA PRO A 151 -12.50 -18.22 -16.68
C PRO A 151 -11.77 -18.63 -15.40
N GLN A 152 -12.39 -19.46 -14.55
CA GLN A 152 -11.82 -19.89 -13.27
C GLN A 152 -10.37 -20.38 -13.35
N LYS A 153 -10.05 -21.16 -14.39
CA LYS A 153 -8.72 -21.74 -14.62
C LYS A 153 -7.62 -20.71 -14.92
N GLU A 154 -8.01 -19.49 -15.34
CA GLU A 154 -7.11 -18.39 -15.73
C GLU A 154 -6.98 -17.33 -14.63
N ARG A 155 -7.70 -17.49 -13.52
CA ARG A 155 -7.65 -16.58 -12.37
C ARG A 155 -6.42 -16.85 -11.51
N GLN A 156 -5.87 -15.81 -10.92
CA GLN A 156 -4.76 -15.91 -9.99
C GLN A 156 -5.29 -16.19 -8.59
N ARG A 157 -4.82 -17.28 -7.99
CA ARG A 157 -5.13 -17.57 -6.59
C ARG A 157 -4.42 -16.57 -5.68
N MET A 158 -5.09 -16.16 -4.60
CA MET A 158 -4.46 -15.43 -3.51
C MET A 158 -5.13 -15.77 -2.17
N ASP A 159 -4.31 -16.00 -1.15
CA ASP A 159 -4.62 -16.00 0.27
C ASP A 159 -3.32 -15.68 1.03
N ALA A 160 -3.42 -14.87 2.09
CA ALA A 160 -2.32 -14.33 2.89
C ALA A 160 -1.24 -13.58 2.09
N GLY A 161 -1.22 -12.26 2.20
CA GLY A 161 -0.10 -11.44 1.74
C GLY A 161 -0.51 -10.12 1.12
N VAL A 162 0.31 -9.64 0.19
CA VAL A 162 0.19 -8.33 -0.46
C VAL A 162 -0.05 -8.53 -1.95
N TRP A 163 -1.01 -7.80 -2.50
CA TRP A 163 -1.26 -7.71 -3.93
C TRP A 163 -1.01 -6.30 -4.43
N ARG A 164 -0.91 -6.17 -5.75
CA ARG A 164 -0.87 -4.86 -6.40
C ARG A 164 -1.61 -4.83 -7.73
N TYR A 165 -2.13 -3.66 -8.08
CA TYR A 165 -2.80 -3.37 -9.35
C TYR A 165 -2.20 -2.14 -10.03
N HIS A 166 -1.84 -2.26 -11.30
CA HIS A 166 -1.29 -1.14 -12.06
C HIS A 166 -2.43 -0.32 -12.68
N PRO A 167 -2.56 0.98 -12.37
CA PRO A 167 -3.72 1.79 -12.77
C PRO A 167 -3.84 1.97 -14.28
N THR A 168 -2.73 2.20 -14.98
CA THR A 168 -2.71 2.41 -16.44
C THR A 168 -2.55 1.12 -17.25
N LYS A 169 -1.68 0.20 -16.82
CA LYS A 169 -1.48 -1.10 -17.50
C LYS A 169 -2.61 -2.10 -17.26
N ARG A 170 -3.47 -1.85 -16.27
CA ARG A 170 -4.57 -2.74 -15.86
C ARG A 170 -4.11 -4.18 -15.62
N ALA A 171 -3.00 -4.29 -14.88
CA ALA A 171 -2.35 -5.55 -14.52
C ALA A 171 -2.52 -5.81 -13.02
N PHE A 172 -2.77 -7.07 -12.65
CA PHE A 172 -2.88 -7.52 -11.27
C PHE A 172 -1.75 -8.50 -10.98
N GLU A 173 -1.15 -8.40 -9.80
CA GLU A 173 -0.11 -9.31 -9.33
C GLU A 173 -0.27 -9.60 -7.84
N VAL A 174 -0.05 -10.84 -7.43
CA VAL A 174 0.34 -11.14 -6.04
C VAL A 174 1.78 -10.67 -5.86
N PHE A 175 1.97 -9.61 -5.08
CA PHE A 175 3.28 -9.01 -4.85
C PHE A 175 4.14 -9.90 -3.95
N ALA A 176 3.56 -10.40 -2.86
CA ALA A 176 4.23 -11.28 -1.91
C ALA A 176 3.19 -12.16 -1.20
N GLU A 177 3.58 -13.37 -0.81
CA GLU A 177 2.70 -14.38 -0.20
C GLU A 177 3.19 -14.74 1.20
N GLY A 178 2.26 -14.95 2.13
CA GLY A 178 2.53 -15.42 3.48
C GLY A 178 1.89 -14.53 4.53
N THR A 179 2.42 -14.57 5.74
CA THR A 179 1.87 -13.89 6.92
C THR A 179 0.51 -14.46 7.35
N SER A 180 -0.33 -13.64 7.95
CA SER A 180 -1.62 -14.00 8.54
C SER A 180 -2.71 -13.13 7.93
N ASN A 181 -3.15 -12.14 8.68
CA ASN A 181 -4.14 -11.15 8.32
C ASN A 181 -3.50 -9.77 8.43
N PRO A 182 -2.93 -9.25 7.33
CA PRO A 182 -2.35 -7.93 7.31
C PRO A 182 -3.41 -6.84 7.20
N TRP A 183 -3.31 -5.82 8.06
CA TRP A 183 -4.21 -4.66 8.12
C TRP A 183 -3.50 -3.32 7.93
N GLY A 184 -2.17 -3.33 7.83
CA GLY A 184 -1.36 -2.14 7.59
C GLY A 184 -0.31 -2.38 6.51
N ILE A 185 -0.13 -1.40 5.61
CA ILE A 185 0.95 -1.38 4.61
C ILE A 185 1.38 0.06 4.35
N ASP A 186 2.69 0.31 4.36
CA ASP A 186 3.26 1.59 3.97
C ASP A 186 4.73 1.40 3.50
N PHE A 187 5.30 2.44 2.90
CA PHE A 187 6.65 2.45 2.37
C PHE A 187 7.54 3.42 3.15
N ASP A 188 8.77 3.00 3.47
CA ASP A 188 9.77 3.92 4.04
C ASP A 188 10.31 4.93 3.00
N GLU A 189 11.19 5.82 3.44
CA GLU A 189 11.81 6.83 2.57
C GLU A 189 12.66 6.26 1.42
N TYR A 190 12.98 4.97 1.48
CA TYR A 190 13.73 4.23 0.47
C TYR A 190 12.84 3.30 -0.37
N GLY A 191 11.52 3.36 -0.18
CA GLY A 191 10.55 2.57 -0.91
C GLY A 191 10.50 1.10 -0.47
N GLN A 192 10.94 0.80 0.75
CA GLN A 192 10.83 -0.55 1.32
C GLN A 192 9.39 -0.77 1.80
N CYS A 193 8.77 -1.85 1.33
CA CYS A 193 7.42 -2.21 1.70
C CYS A 193 7.42 -2.84 3.10
N LEU A 194 6.76 -2.19 4.05
CA LEU A 194 6.56 -2.71 5.40
C LEU A 194 5.08 -3.03 5.55
N ILE A 195 4.76 -4.11 6.26
CA ILE A 195 3.37 -4.42 6.63
C ILE A 195 3.26 -4.77 8.10
N GLU A 196 2.07 -4.50 8.62
CA GLU A 196 1.60 -5.00 9.90
C GLU A 196 0.65 -6.18 9.64
N ALA A 197 0.77 -7.25 10.43
CA ALA A 197 -0.14 -8.38 10.45
C ALA A 197 -0.56 -8.83 11.86
N CYS A 198 -1.80 -9.30 11.99
CA CYS A 198 -2.35 -9.76 13.26
C CYS A 198 -2.14 -11.26 13.52
N VAL A 199 -2.33 -11.73 14.75
CA VAL A 199 -2.32 -13.16 15.17
C VAL A 199 -0.93 -13.82 15.27
N ILE A 200 -0.06 -13.62 14.29
CA ILE A 200 1.37 -14.01 14.33
C ILE A 200 2.22 -12.76 14.61
N PRO A 201 3.58 -12.82 14.67
CA PRO A 201 4.38 -11.61 14.81
C PRO A 201 3.98 -10.53 13.80
N HIS A 202 3.93 -9.28 14.24
CA HIS A 202 3.18 -8.25 13.53
C HIS A 202 3.96 -7.54 12.44
N LEU A 203 5.29 -7.45 12.52
CA LEU A 203 6.04 -6.60 11.61
C LEU A 203 6.80 -7.40 10.54
N TRP A 204 6.65 -7.00 9.27
CA TRP A 204 7.25 -7.70 8.12
C TRP A 204 7.83 -6.72 7.10
N HIS A 205 8.99 -7.05 6.54
CA HIS A 205 9.59 -6.36 5.40
C HIS A 205 9.31 -7.15 4.12
N MET A 206 8.37 -6.67 3.33
CA MET A 206 7.86 -7.37 2.15
C MET A 206 8.74 -7.12 0.93
N ILE A 207 9.06 -8.22 0.23
CA ILE A 207 9.89 -8.21 -0.98
C ILE A 207 9.07 -8.83 -2.10
N GLN A 208 9.13 -8.23 -3.29
CA GLN A 208 8.42 -8.75 -4.46
C GLN A 208 8.80 -10.22 -4.74
N GLY A 209 7.79 -11.08 -4.88
CA GLY A 209 7.94 -12.53 -5.07
C GLY A 209 8.36 -13.29 -3.81
N GLY A 210 8.49 -12.61 -2.66
CA GLY A 210 8.86 -13.23 -1.40
C GLY A 210 7.78 -14.16 -0.86
N ARG A 211 8.22 -15.22 -0.19
CA ARG A 211 7.38 -16.11 0.61
C ARG A 211 7.70 -15.93 2.08
N PHE A 212 6.68 -15.66 2.87
CA PHE A 212 6.78 -15.34 4.27
C PHE A 212 6.11 -16.41 5.11
N GLU A 213 6.64 -16.62 6.32
CA GLU A 213 6.04 -17.51 7.29
C GLU A 213 4.55 -17.15 7.43
N ARG A 214 3.69 -18.17 7.46
CA ARG A 214 2.26 -17.98 7.46
C ARG A 214 1.56 -18.65 8.63
N GLN A 215 0.46 -18.06 9.08
CA GLN A 215 -0.33 -18.57 10.20
C GLN A 215 -0.89 -19.97 9.94
N GLY A 216 -1.27 -20.26 8.70
CA GLY A 216 -1.88 -21.53 8.32
C GLY A 216 -1.95 -21.71 6.82
N GLY A 217 -2.35 -22.91 6.40
CA GLY A 217 -2.40 -23.29 5.00
C GLY A 217 -1.02 -23.68 4.42
N GLN A 218 -0.97 -23.81 3.09
CA GLN A 218 0.25 -24.14 2.34
C GLN A 218 0.49 -23.04 1.31
N HIS A 219 1.76 -22.72 1.06
CA HIS A 219 2.13 -21.83 -0.05
C HIS A 219 1.57 -22.33 -1.37
N PHE A 220 1.04 -21.42 -2.19
CA PHE A 220 0.62 -21.75 -3.54
C PHE A 220 1.73 -21.46 -4.56
N ASN A 221 1.82 -22.29 -5.61
CA ASN A 221 2.84 -22.12 -6.63
C ASN A 221 2.65 -20.84 -7.44
N ILE A 222 3.78 -20.20 -7.75
CA ILE A 222 3.84 -18.79 -8.16
C ILE A 222 3.34 -18.61 -9.60
N ASN A 223 3.28 -19.67 -10.40
CA ASN A 223 2.49 -19.66 -11.63
C ASN A 223 1.97 -21.06 -12.06
N ARG A 224 0.99 -21.03 -12.98
CA ARG A 224 0.35 -22.22 -13.58
C ARG A 224 1.33 -23.03 -14.43
N GLU A 225 2.31 -22.40 -15.06
CA GLU A 225 3.31 -23.07 -15.89
C GLU A 225 4.29 -23.89 -15.04
N GLU A 226 4.75 -23.39 -13.91
CA GLU A 226 5.53 -24.10 -12.89
C GLU A 226 4.71 -25.24 -12.30
N THR A 227 3.44 -25.01 -12.01
CA THR A 227 2.53 -26.07 -11.55
C THR A 227 2.42 -27.20 -12.58
N LEU A 228 2.28 -26.89 -13.86
CA LEU A 228 2.21 -27.87 -14.95
C LEU A 228 3.57 -28.52 -15.25
N ALA A 229 4.67 -27.76 -15.16
CA ALA A 229 6.02 -28.26 -15.41
C ALA A 229 6.50 -29.26 -14.35
N HIS A 230 5.91 -29.21 -13.14
CA HIS A 230 6.22 -30.13 -12.05
C HIS A 230 5.23 -31.29 -11.92
N GLU A 231 4.25 -31.40 -12.84
CA GLU A 231 3.19 -32.42 -12.82
C GLU A 231 3.72 -33.87 -12.79
N SER A 232 4.87 -34.11 -13.42
CA SER A 232 5.52 -35.42 -13.46
C SER A 232 6.23 -35.83 -12.17
N PHE A 233 6.40 -34.91 -11.21
CA PHE A 233 7.00 -35.19 -9.90
C PHE A 233 5.96 -35.41 -8.80
N HIS A 234 4.68 -35.49 -9.17
CA HIS A 234 3.57 -35.71 -8.24
C HIS A 234 3.57 -37.16 -7.71
N ALA A 235 3.90 -37.34 -6.43
CA ALA A 235 3.67 -38.60 -5.73
C ALA A 235 2.19 -38.78 -5.30
N ASP A 236 1.49 -37.68 -5.08
CA ASP A 236 0.05 -37.60 -4.78
C ASP A 236 -0.60 -36.54 -5.69
N PRO A 237 -1.64 -36.88 -6.47
CA PRO A 237 -2.34 -35.94 -7.36
C PRO A 237 -3.09 -34.81 -6.63
N ASN A 238 -3.20 -34.86 -5.29
CA ASN A 238 -3.79 -33.79 -4.47
C ASN A 238 -2.75 -32.96 -3.69
N GLN A 239 -1.45 -33.26 -3.83
CA GLN A 239 -0.39 -32.56 -3.11
C GLN A 239 0.05 -31.31 -3.89
N TRP A 240 -0.13 -30.13 -3.29
CA TRP A 240 0.36 -28.86 -3.84
C TRP A 240 1.79 -28.63 -3.33
N PHE A 241 2.79 -28.90 -4.18
CA PHE A 241 4.19 -28.77 -3.76
C PHE A 241 4.62 -27.32 -3.60
N ILE A 242 5.41 -27.09 -2.55
CA ILE A 242 6.32 -25.95 -2.37
C ILE A 242 7.29 -25.93 -3.56
N ASN A 243 7.63 -24.75 -4.09
CA ASN A 243 8.64 -24.62 -5.15
C ASN A 243 9.94 -25.31 -4.69
N PRO A 244 10.50 -26.26 -5.47
CA PRO A 244 11.60 -27.13 -5.01
C PRO A 244 12.90 -26.38 -4.72
N PHE A 245 12.99 -25.10 -5.10
CA PHE A 245 14.14 -24.23 -4.86
C PHE A 245 13.95 -23.30 -3.65
N ILE A 246 12.84 -23.45 -2.93
CA ILE A 246 12.56 -22.67 -1.72
C ILE A 246 12.97 -23.51 -0.51
N TYR A 247 13.97 -22.98 0.20
CA TYR A 247 14.59 -23.66 1.35
C TYR A 247 13.87 -23.35 2.66
N ASP A 248 13.41 -22.12 2.85
CA ASP A 248 12.70 -21.65 4.02
C ASP A 248 11.88 -20.40 3.69
N ASP A 249 10.86 -20.12 4.49
CA ASP A 249 10.07 -18.89 4.40
C ASP A 249 10.79 -17.74 5.11
N ILE A 250 10.68 -16.52 4.57
CA ILE A 250 11.16 -15.30 5.22
C ILE A 250 10.37 -15.08 6.52
N LYS A 251 11.08 -14.82 7.62
CA LYS A 251 10.49 -14.63 8.96
C LYS A 251 10.17 -13.16 9.21
N THR A 252 9.41 -12.91 10.29
CA THR A 252 9.13 -11.57 10.79
C THR A 252 10.42 -10.80 11.08
N ILE A 253 10.32 -9.47 11.02
CA ILE A 253 11.41 -8.57 11.42
C ILE A 253 11.18 -8.01 12.84
N GLY A 254 10.06 -8.31 13.48
CA GLY A 254 9.77 -7.87 14.85
C GLY A 254 10.62 -8.62 15.87
N ASP A 255 11.30 -7.88 16.77
CA ASP A 255 12.14 -8.45 17.83
C ASP A 255 11.37 -8.87 19.10
N HIS A 256 10.08 -8.56 19.16
CA HIS A 256 9.24 -8.69 20.33
C HIS A 256 8.05 -9.62 20.09
N VAL A 257 7.48 -10.12 21.19
CA VAL A 257 6.43 -11.12 21.13
C VAL A 257 5.06 -10.47 20.97
N HIS A 258 4.25 -11.04 20.07
CA HIS A 258 2.88 -10.61 19.81
C HIS A 258 1.92 -10.84 21.01
N TYR A 259 2.15 -11.88 21.82
CA TYR A 259 1.35 -12.19 23.01
C TYR A 259 2.14 -12.85 24.14
N ALA A 260 1.67 -12.69 25.37
CA ALA A 260 2.29 -13.22 26.58
C ALA A 260 1.62 -14.52 27.08
N GLY A 261 2.11 -15.70 26.68
CA GLY A 261 1.68 -16.98 27.25
C GLY A 261 1.98 -18.21 26.37
N SER A 262 2.03 -19.40 26.98
CA SER A 262 2.36 -20.67 26.29
C SER A 262 1.13 -21.50 25.88
N LYS A 263 -0.08 -20.92 25.91
CA LYS A 263 -1.36 -21.62 25.67
C LYS A 263 -2.13 -21.11 24.44
N GLY A 264 -1.41 -20.66 23.40
CA GLY A 264 -1.99 -20.19 22.14
C GLY A 264 -2.19 -18.67 22.06
N PRO A 265 -2.69 -18.16 20.92
CA PRO A 265 -2.66 -16.73 20.58
C PRO A 265 -3.50 -15.84 21.52
N HIS A 266 -4.51 -16.38 22.19
CA HIS A 266 -5.34 -15.65 23.16
C HIS A 266 -4.87 -15.79 24.62
N ALA A 267 -3.78 -16.53 24.84
CA ALA A 267 -3.25 -16.70 26.19
C ALA A 267 -2.56 -15.40 26.61
N GLY A 268 -3.24 -14.59 27.41
CA GLY A 268 -2.65 -13.40 28.04
C GLY A 268 -3.04 -12.06 27.43
N ASN A 269 -4.21 -11.92 26.81
CA ASN A 269 -4.67 -10.65 26.20
C ASN A 269 -4.50 -9.43 27.15
N GLY A 270 -4.78 -9.57 28.46
CA GLY A 270 -4.56 -8.49 29.44
C GLY A 270 -3.13 -8.32 29.99
N ARG A 271 -2.16 -9.12 29.53
CA ARG A 271 -0.74 -9.08 29.91
C ARG A 271 0.20 -8.88 28.71
N SER A 272 -0.31 -9.02 27.49
CA SER A 272 0.47 -9.00 26.25
C SER A 272 1.01 -7.60 25.94
N ALA A 273 0.28 -6.54 26.32
CA ALA A 273 0.74 -5.16 26.21
C ALA A 273 2.10 -4.91 26.90
N ALA A 274 2.38 -5.61 28.01
CA ALA A 274 3.66 -5.50 28.72
C ALA A 274 4.84 -6.20 28.01
N ALA A 275 4.56 -7.00 26.97
CA ALA A 275 5.55 -7.74 26.19
C ALA A 275 5.85 -7.08 24.83
N GLY A 276 5.35 -5.85 24.60
CA GLY A 276 5.53 -5.08 23.37
C GLY A 276 4.49 -5.41 22.28
N GLY A 277 3.93 -6.63 22.29
CA GLY A 277 2.92 -7.06 21.33
C GLY A 277 1.48 -6.85 21.77
N GLY A 278 0.70 -6.30 20.85
CA GLY A 278 -0.77 -6.30 20.88
C GLY A 278 -1.34 -7.54 20.24
N HIS A 279 -2.57 -7.91 20.61
CA HIS A 279 -3.27 -9.08 20.06
C HIS A 279 -4.08 -8.77 18.78
N ALA A 280 -4.38 -7.48 18.55
CA ALA A 280 -5.13 -7.01 17.39
C ALA A 280 -4.62 -5.62 17.02
N HIS A 281 -3.88 -5.56 15.93
CA HIS A 281 -3.35 -4.34 15.35
C HIS A 281 -4.20 -3.88 14.16
N ALA A 282 -4.18 -2.58 13.86
CA ALA A 282 -4.91 -2.04 12.73
C ALA A 282 -4.23 -0.78 12.18
N GLY A 283 -4.13 -0.74 10.85
CA GLY A 283 -3.48 0.33 10.13
C GLY A 283 -1.97 0.38 10.41
N MET A 284 -1.24 1.00 9.49
CA MET A 284 0.17 1.27 9.71
C MET A 284 0.60 2.50 8.92
N MET A 285 1.43 3.32 9.53
CA MET A 285 2.03 4.49 8.89
C MET A 285 3.51 4.56 9.26
N VAL A 286 4.36 4.74 8.25
CA VAL A 286 5.73 5.21 8.43
C VAL A 286 5.68 6.74 8.43
N TYR A 287 5.99 7.37 9.56
CA TYR A 287 5.89 8.83 9.65
C TYR A 287 7.05 9.51 8.91
N LEU A 288 6.75 10.09 7.75
CA LEU A 288 7.70 10.83 6.90
C LEU A 288 7.29 12.30 6.71
N GLY A 289 6.42 12.80 7.59
CA GLY A 289 6.10 14.22 7.73
C GLY A 289 7.23 15.02 8.37
N GLU A 290 7.16 16.36 8.27
CA GLU A 290 8.21 17.26 8.76
C GLU A 290 7.85 17.99 10.06
N SER A 291 6.57 18.05 10.47
CA SER A 291 6.20 18.89 11.64
C SER A 291 6.57 18.29 12.98
N TRP A 292 6.46 16.98 13.15
CA TRP A 292 6.78 16.32 14.42
C TRP A 292 8.30 16.25 14.65
N PRO A 293 8.74 16.14 15.92
CA PRO A 293 10.14 15.95 16.27
C PRO A 293 10.81 14.79 15.53
N GLU A 294 12.11 14.94 15.26
CA GLU A 294 12.94 13.95 14.56
C GLU A 294 12.85 12.54 15.16
N GLN A 295 12.66 12.43 16.48
CA GLN A 295 12.49 11.15 17.16
C GLN A 295 11.25 10.35 16.70
N TYR A 296 10.36 10.89 15.87
CA TYR A 296 9.22 10.15 15.30
C TYR A 296 9.39 9.86 13.81
N ARG A 297 10.30 10.55 13.13
CA ARG A 297 10.52 10.40 11.69
C ARG A 297 11.12 9.02 11.39
N GLY A 298 10.61 8.35 10.36
CA GLY A 298 11.02 7.02 9.94
C GLY A 298 10.52 5.87 10.86
N LYS A 299 9.71 6.17 11.87
CA LYS A 299 9.13 5.16 12.78
C LYS A 299 7.78 4.69 12.28
N LEU A 300 7.43 3.45 12.65
CA LEU A 300 6.15 2.85 12.32
C LEU A 300 5.16 3.03 13.46
N PHE A 301 3.95 3.46 13.12
CA PHE A 301 2.85 3.63 14.05
C PHE A 301 1.71 2.72 13.62
N MET A 302 1.14 2.00 14.57
CA MET A 302 0.01 1.10 14.34
C MET A 302 -0.88 1.08 15.58
N ASN A 303 -2.19 0.94 15.40
CA ASN A 303 -3.07 0.81 16.54
C ASN A 303 -2.89 -0.57 17.20
N ASN A 304 -3.08 -0.65 18.51
CA ASN A 304 -3.22 -1.88 19.26
C ASN A 304 -4.56 -1.84 19.99
N ILE A 305 -5.59 -2.44 19.39
CA ILE A 305 -7.00 -2.35 19.81
C ILE A 305 -7.16 -2.81 21.27
N HIS A 306 -6.56 -3.96 21.60
CA HIS A 306 -6.66 -4.52 22.96
C HIS A 306 -5.68 -3.89 23.95
N GLY A 307 -4.61 -3.27 23.47
CA GLY A 307 -3.70 -2.46 24.30
C GLY A 307 -4.25 -1.08 24.61
N ALA A 308 -5.28 -0.63 23.88
CA ALA A 308 -5.77 0.75 23.89
C ALA A 308 -4.62 1.74 23.77
N CYS A 309 -3.72 1.51 22.82
CA CYS A 309 -2.56 2.34 22.58
C CYS A 309 -2.19 2.37 21.09
N ILE A 310 -1.40 3.37 20.72
CA ILE A 310 -0.70 3.41 19.44
C ILE A 310 0.72 2.92 19.69
N ASN A 311 1.02 1.72 19.19
CA ASN A 311 2.35 1.14 19.25
C ASN A 311 3.29 1.95 18.34
N MET A 312 4.57 1.99 18.71
CA MET A 312 5.62 2.58 17.90
C MET A 312 6.79 1.60 17.77
N ASP A 313 7.12 1.25 16.53
CA ASP A 313 8.29 0.43 16.21
C ASP A 313 9.37 1.28 15.53
N VAL A 314 10.63 0.97 15.87
CA VAL A 314 11.83 1.62 15.34
C VAL A 314 12.53 0.63 14.41
N PRO A 315 12.52 0.86 13.09
CA PRO A 315 13.22 0.00 12.16
C PRO A 315 14.72 0.30 12.20
N GLU A 316 15.54 -0.73 12.45
CA GLU A 316 16.99 -0.67 12.36
C GLU A 316 17.45 -1.58 11.22
N ARG A 317 18.40 -1.13 10.39
CA ARG A 317 18.92 -1.95 9.28
C ARG A 317 19.73 -3.12 9.81
N GLU A 318 19.40 -4.33 9.36
CA GLU A 318 20.22 -5.52 9.61
C GLU A 318 20.34 -6.36 8.32
N GLY A 319 21.58 -6.60 7.89
CA GLY A 319 21.85 -7.31 6.65
C GLY A 319 21.20 -6.62 5.44
N SER A 320 20.34 -7.34 4.73
CA SER A 320 19.59 -6.84 3.57
C SER A 320 18.17 -6.37 3.90
N GLY A 321 17.78 -6.36 5.19
CA GLY A 321 16.45 -5.98 5.65
C GLY A 321 16.52 -5.12 6.91
N TYR A 322 15.59 -5.37 7.83
CA TYR A 322 15.44 -4.63 9.07
C TYR A 322 15.22 -5.57 10.25
N VAL A 323 15.46 -5.04 11.45
CA VAL A 323 14.84 -5.48 12.69
C VAL A 323 14.02 -4.32 13.24
N GLY A 324 12.76 -4.58 13.57
CA GLY A 324 11.87 -3.63 14.22
C GLY A 324 11.92 -3.78 15.73
N HIS A 325 12.40 -2.75 16.40
CA HIS A 325 12.47 -2.67 17.85
C HIS A 325 11.24 -1.95 18.40
N HIS A 326 10.57 -2.55 19.39
CA HIS A 326 9.53 -1.85 20.13
C HIS A 326 10.09 -0.59 20.81
N ALA A 327 9.29 0.48 20.82
CA ALA A 327 9.57 1.70 21.57
C ALA A 327 8.38 2.07 22.47
N PRO A 328 8.51 3.07 23.36
CA PRO A 328 7.37 3.53 24.14
C PRO A 328 6.19 3.89 23.23
N ASN A 329 4.99 3.53 23.67
CA ASN A 329 3.75 3.85 22.96
C ASN A 329 3.69 5.33 22.62
N PHE A 330 3.18 5.63 21.42
CA PHE A 330 2.98 7.00 21.00
C PHE A 330 1.83 7.67 21.76
N ILE A 331 0.73 6.93 21.94
CA ILE A 331 -0.44 7.33 22.73
C ILE A 331 -0.89 6.14 23.56
N ASP A 332 -1.15 6.36 24.85
CA ASP A 332 -1.91 5.45 25.69
C ASP A 332 -3.31 6.05 25.91
N PHE A 333 -4.35 5.38 25.42
CA PHE A 333 -5.72 5.86 25.55
C PHE A 333 -6.24 5.58 26.96
N ASN A 334 -6.91 6.58 27.54
CA ASN A 334 -7.73 6.40 28.74
C ASN A 334 -9.15 5.88 28.40
N ASP A 335 -9.39 5.56 27.12
CA ASP A 335 -10.67 5.19 26.54
C ASP A 335 -10.52 3.86 25.79
N GLN A 336 -11.08 2.80 26.36
CA GLN A 336 -10.95 1.44 25.84
C GLN A 336 -11.89 1.16 24.65
N TRP A 337 -12.73 2.12 24.25
CA TRP A 337 -13.65 1.93 23.12
C TRP A 337 -13.09 2.52 21.81
N SER A 338 -11.92 3.17 21.88
CA SER A 338 -11.20 3.57 20.67
C SER A 338 -10.68 2.34 19.93
N GLN A 339 -10.97 2.27 18.64
CA GLN A 339 -10.46 1.29 17.70
C GLN A 339 -9.95 2.06 16.46
N VAL A 340 -8.78 2.70 16.61
CA VAL A 340 -8.13 3.41 15.51
C VAL A 340 -7.83 2.42 14.37
N LEU A 341 -8.21 2.77 13.15
CA LEU A 341 -8.12 1.86 12.00
C LEU A 341 -7.04 2.25 10.99
N ASN A 342 -6.74 3.55 10.85
CA ASN A 342 -5.75 4.01 9.87
C ASN A 342 -5.22 5.41 10.20
N PHE A 343 -4.06 5.75 9.64
CA PHE A 343 -3.34 7.01 9.82
C PHE A 343 -2.86 7.56 8.47
N LEU A 344 -2.92 8.87 8.28
CA LEU A 344 -2.30 9.55 7.15
C LEU A 344 -1.76 10.92 7.60
N TYR A 345 -0.54 11.27 7.20
CA TYR A 345 -0.02 12.62 7.41
C TYR A 345 -0.36 13.56 6.24
N ASP A 346 -0.48 14.85 6.55
CA ASP A 346 -0.89 15.88 5.60
C ASP A 346 0.28 16.74 5.08
N GLN A 347 -0.04 17.75 4.26
CA GLN A 347 0.93 18.68 3.67
C GLN A 347 1.72 19.49 4.70
N ASN A 348 1.24 19.56 5.95
CA ASN A 348 1.91 20.21 7.05
C ASN A 348 2.62 19.20 7.95
N GLY A 349 2.53 17.90 7.66
CA GLY A 349 3.10 16.82 8.46
C GLY A 349 2.29 16.54 9.73
N SER A 350 1.08 17.08 9.87
CA SER A 350 0.16 16.68 10.93
C SER A 350 -0.49 15.35 10.55
N VAL A 351 -0.83 14.51 11.53
CA VAL A 351 -1.38 13.17 11.26
C VAL A 351 -2.88 13.16 11.51
N TYR A 352 -3.65 12.70 10.53
CA TYR A 352 -5.02 12.29 10.73
C TYR A 352 -5.06 10.82 11.15
N MET A 353 -5.96 10.49 12.08
CA MET A 353 -6.31 9.11 12.37
C MET A 353 -7.83 8.95 12.42
N ILE A 354 -8.32 7.82 11.90
CA ILE A 354 -9.73 7.46 11.92
C ILE A 354 -9.96 6.39 12.96
N ASP A 355 -11.06 6.51 13.68
CA ASP A 355 -11.36 5.70 14.85
C ASP A 355 -12.80 5.20 14.81
N TRP A 356 -12.96 3.88 14.72
CA TRP A 356 -14.24 3.24 14.96
C TRP A 356 -14.48 3.20 16.46
N TYR A 357 -15.45 3.99 16.90
CA TYR A 357 -15.74 4.13 18.31
C TYR A 357 -16.82 3.14 18.75
N ASP A 358 -16.40 1.99 19.28
CA ASP A 358 -17.31 0.91 19.67
C ASP A 358 -16.77 0.14 20.88
N LYS A 359 -17.66 -0.17 21.82
CA LYS A 359 -17.37 -0.99 23.00
C LYS A 359 -17.20 -2.46 22.65
N ASN A 360 -17.85 -2.91 21.58
CA ASN A 360 -17.85 -4.29 21.12
C ASN A 360 -16.64 -4.53 20.20
N GLN A 361 -15.44 -4.57 20.80
CA GLN A 361 -14.19 -4.89 20.11
C GLN A 361 -14.24 -6.29 19.45
N CYS A 362 -13.26 -6.59 18.60
CA CYS A 362 -13.08 -7.92 18.02
C CYS A 362 -13.12 -9.05 19.07
N HIS A 363 -13.54 -10.25 18.64
CA HIS A 363 -13.76 -11.46 19.46
C HIS A 363 -14.98 -11.45 20.38
N HIS A 364 -15.88 -10.48 20.25
CA HIS A 364 -17.22 -10.55 20.83
C HIS A 364 -18.23 -11.09 19.82
N ASN A 365 -18.84 -12.23 20.12
CA ASN A 365 -19.79 -12.90 19.21
C ASN A 365 -21.23 -12.37 19.35
N ASN A 366 -21.43 -11.11 19.74
CA ASN A 366 -22.74 -10.49 19.87
C ASN A 366 -22.94 -9.46 18.74
N PRO A 367 -23.60 -9.83 17.62
CA PRO A 367 -23.80 -8.93 16.50
C PRO A 367 -24.56 -7.65 16.88
N GLU A 368 -25.56 -7.76 17.75
CA GLU A 368 -26.38 -6.64 18.25
C GLU A 368 -25.61 -5.73 19.22
N GLY A 369 -24.38 -6.09 19.57
CA GLY A 369 -23.53 -5.32 20.48
C GLY A 369 -22.81 -4.16 19.80
N HIS A 370 -22.72 -4.14 18.47
CA HIS A 370 -21.99 -3.15 17.72
C HIS A 370 -22.72 -1.80 17.65
N ASP A 371 -21.99 -0.72 17.93
CA ASP A 371 -22.47 0.64 17.72
C ASP A 371 -22.00 1.16 16.36
N HIS A 372 -22.91 1.18 15.40
CA HIS A 372 -22.68 1.71 14.05
C HIS A 372 -22.96 3.21 13.92
N SER A 373 -23.34 3.89 15.00
CA SER A 373 -23.76 5.29 14.97
C SER A 373 -22.62 6.28 15.21
N ASN A 374 -21.47 5.81 15.71
CA ASN A 374 -20.37 6.65 16.17
C ASN A 374 -19.02 6.30 15.51
N GLY A 375 -18.29 7.35 15.17
CA GLY A 375 -16.91 7.28 14.68
C GLY A 375 -16.25 8.63 14.87
N ARG A 376 -14.91 8.64 14.95
CA ARG A 376 -14.14 9.86 15.24
C ARG A 376 -13.03 10.01 14.20
N ILE A 377 -12.74 11.26 13.85
CA ILE A 377 -11.56 11.63 13.06
C ILE A 377 -10.77 12.62 13.90
N PHE A 378 -9.51 12.30 14.16
CA PHE A 378 -8.61 13.16 14.91
C PHE A 378 -7.55 13.73 13.99
N LYS A 379 -7.12 14.97 14.28
CA LYS A 379 -5.90 15.55 13.71
C LYS A 379 -4.91 15.82 14.83
N ILE A 380 -3.75 15.20 14.74
CA ILE A 380 -2.66 15.30 15.71
C ILE A 380 -1.65 16.32 15.17
N VAL A 381 -1.56 17.44 15.87
CA VAL A 381 -0.75 18.61 15.49
C VAL A 381 0.37 18.79 16.52
N TYR A 382 1.60 19.02 16.06
CA TYR A 382 2.73 19.32 16.95
C TYR A 382 2.85 20.82 17.21
N GLY A 383 2.87 21.22 18.48
CA GLY A 383 2.96 22.63 18.87
C GLY A 383 1.81 23.46 18.30
N ASP A 384 2.15 24.51 17.55
CA ASP A 384 1.19 25.40 16.89
C ASP A 384 1.29 25.36 15.35
N THR A 385 1.77 24.24 14.78
CA THR A 385 1.90 24.03 13.34
C THR A 385 0.64 24.52 12.61
N LYS A 386 0.83 25.53 11.77
CA LYS A 386 -0.28 26.19 11.09
C LYS A 386 -0.72 25.39 9.88
N TRP A 387 -2.03 25.23 9.75
CA TRP A 387 -2.61 24.70 8.54
C TRP A 387 -2.33 25.63 7.36
N THR A 388 -1.90 25.06 6.24
CA THR A 388 -1.70 25.79 4.99
C THR A 388 -2.43 25.07 3.87
N PRO A 389 -3.41 25.71 3.18
CA PRO A 389 -4.08 25.09 2.04
C PRO A 389 -3.10 24.93 0.88
N VAL A 390 -3.16 23.77 0.22
CA VAL A 390 -2.39 23.49 -0.99
C VAL A 390 -3.23 22.66 -1.95
N ASN A 391 -3.06 22.89 -3.24
CA ASN A 391 -3.66 22.07 -4.30
C ASN A 391 -2.59 21.72 -5.33
N LEU A 392 -2.06 20.49 -5.24
CA LEU A 392 -1.02 20.02 -6.14
C LEU A 392 -1.53 19.76 -7.56
N GLU A 393 -2.81 19.43 -7.74
CA GLU A 393 -3.40 19.21 -9.08
C GLU A 393 -3.32 20.45 -9.96
N LYS A 394 -3.36 21.65 -9.34
CA LYS A 394 -3.24 22.96 -10.02
C LYS A 394 -1.80 23.39 -10.30
N MET A 395 -0.79 22.67 -9.80
CA MET A 395 0.62 23.02 -10.02
C MET A 395 1.10 22.64 -11.42
N SER A 396 1.97 23.44 -12.02
CA SER A 396 2.67 23.09 -13.25
C SER A 396 3.60 21.89 -13.05
N THR A 397 3.98 21.21 -14.13
CA THR A 397 4.91 20.07 -14.04
C THR A 397 6.25 20.45 -13.38
N PRO A 398 6.89 21.61 -13.69
CA PRO A 398 8.08 22.05 -12.96
C PRO A 398 7.87 22.20 -11.44
N GLU A 399 6.72 22.75 -11.01
CA GLU A 399 6.40 22.89 -9.58
C GLU A 399 6.19 21.53 -8.90
N LEU A 400 5.62 20.55 -9.60
CA LEU A 400 5.52 19.17 -9.11
C LEU A 400 6.90 18.51 -8.99
N LEU A 401 7.84 18.77 -9.91
CA LEU A 401 9.21 18.27 -9.78
C LEU A 401 9.91 18.85 -8.55
N ASP A 402 9.67 20.12 -8.21
CA ASP A 402 10.18 20.73 -6.98
C ASP A 402 9.56 20.11 -5.71
N CYS A 403 8.35 19.55 -5.81
CA CYS A 403 7.71 18.82 -4.72
C CYS A 403 8.36 17.45 -4.43
N LEU A 404 9.04 16.83 -5.39
CA LEU A 404 9.69 15.51 -5.24
C LEU A 404 10.87 15.51 -4.27
N VAL A 405 11.41 16.68 -3.94
CA VAL A 405 12.60 16.84 -3.08
C VAL A 405 12.29 17.57 -1.77
N LYS A 406 11.00 17.77 -1.46
CA LYS A 406 10.60 18.36 -0.18
C LYS A 406 10.80 17.37 0.97
N PRO A 407 11.20 17.81 2.17
CA PRO A 407 11.41 16.91 3.31
C PRO A 407 10.13 16.19 3.76
N ASN A 408 8.98 16.86 3.76
CA ASN A 408 7.69 16.20 3.97
C ASN A 408 7.30 15.35 2.75
N GLN A 409 7.37 14.03 2.87
CA GLN A 409 7.13 13.11 1.76
C GLN A 409 5.68 13.08 1.26
N TRP A 410 4.74 13.75 1.95
CA TRP A 410 3.38 13.95 1.45
C TRP A 410 3.43 14.58 0.05
N TYR A 411 4.31 15.58 -0.13
CA TYR A 411 4.50 16.26 -1.40
C TYR A 411 5.06 15.33 -2.47
N ALA A 412 6.11 14.56 -2.16
CA ALA A 412 6.74 13.68 -3.13
C ALA A 412 5.79 12.56 -3.59
N ARG A 413 5.10 11.90 -2.65
CA ARG A 413 4.13 10.84 -2.94
C ARG A 413 2.99 11.34 -3.83
N HIS A 414 2.38 12.48 -3.50
CA HIS A 414 1.27 13.03 -4.28
C HIS A 414 1.73 13.60 -5.63
N ALA A 415 2.86 14.31 -5.67
CA ALA A 415 3.40 14.85 -6.92
C ALA A 415 3.75 13.74 -7.91
N GLN A 416 4.36 12.65 -7.44
CA GLN A 416 4.68 11.50 -8.27
C GLN A 416 3.42 10.85 -8.89
N ARG A 417 2.37 10.64 -8.09
CA ARG A 417 1.07 10.15 -8.58
C ARG A 417 0.49 11.09 -9.65
N ILE A 418 0.47 12.40 -9.41
CA ILE A 418 -0.05 13.39 -10.36
C ILE A 418 0.77 13.39 -11.67
N LEU A 419 2.09 13.27 -11.58
CA LEU A 419 2.95 13.16 -12.77
C LEU A 419 2.62 11.90 -13.58
N GLN A 420 2.39 10.76 -12.91
CA GLN A 420 1.95 9.53 -13.56
C GLN A 420 0.58 9.69 -14.25
N GLU A 421 -0.36 10.37 -13.59
CA GLU A 421 -1.67 10.68 -14.16
C GLU A 421 -1.53 11.51 -15.45
N ARG A 422 -0.76 12.59 -15.40
CA ARG A 422 -0.50 13.46 -16.57
C ARG A 422 0.20 12.71 -17.70
N ALA A 423 1.20 11.90 -17.39
CA ALA A 423 1.87 11.05 -18.39
C ALA A 423 0.87 10.10 -19.05
N SER A 424 0.00 9.46 -18.27
CA SER A 424 -1.01 8.52 -18.78
C SER A 424 -2.06 9.16 -19.69
N ARG A 425 -2.33 10.46 -19.49
CA ARG A 425 -3.27 11.25 -20.30
C ARG A 425 -2.58 11.99 -21.46
N ASN A 426 -1.27 11.82 -21.64
CA ASN A 426 -0.44 12.59 -22.60
C ASN A 426 -0.52 14.11 -22.38
N GLU A 427 -0.59 14.55 -21.12
CA GLU A 427 -0.69 15.96 -20.73
C GLU A 427 0.67 16.61 -20.41
N MET A 428 1.76 15.83 -20.46
CA MET A 428 3.12 16.35 -20.26
C MET A 428 3.73 16.82 -21.59
N THR A 429 4.40 17.97 -21.57
CA THR A 429 5.05 18.52 -22.76
C THR A 429 6.44 17.91 -22.98
N VAL A 430 6.99 18.04 -24.20
CA VAL A 430 8.39 17.65 -24.49
C VAL A 430 9.37 18.37 -23.55
N SER A 431 9.09 19.63 -23.20
CA SER A 431 9.91 20.40 -22.25
C SER A 431 9.88 19.79 -20.85
N ASP A 432 8.73 19.28 -20.40
CA ASP A 432 8.59 18.63 -19.11
C ASP A 432 9.40 17.33 -19.05
N MET A 433 9.28 16.49 -20.10
CA MET A 433 10.06 15.24 -20.18
C MET A 433 11.56 15.53 -20.26
N THR A 434 11.95 16.55 -21.02
CA THR A 434 13.36 17.00 -21.09
C THR A 434 13.87 17.44 -19.72
N LEU A 435 13.05 18.16 -18.94
CA LEU A 435 13.40 18.59 -17.59
C LEU A 435 13.59 17.41 -16.64
N LEU A 436 12.68 16.43 -16.70
CA LEU A 436 12.75 15.21 -15.90
C LEU A 436 13.94 14.31 -16.28
N ARG A 437 14.36 14.30 -17.55
CA ARG A 437 15.54 13.54 -18.00
C ARG A 437 16.87 14.26 -17.77
N ALA A 438 16.86 15.56 -17.53
CA ALA A 438 18.07 16.32 -17.21
C ALA A 438 18.78 15.81 -15.94
N PHE A 439 18.07 15.10 -15.06
CA PHE A 439 18.60 14.51 -13.82
C PHE A 439 19.57 13.34 -14.05
N VAL A 440 19.41 12.59 -15.15
CA VAL A 440 20.26 11.42 -15.47
C VAL A 440 21.15 11.65 -16.69
N SER A 441 21.03 12.81 -17.36
CA SER A 441 21.78 13.13 -18.58
C SER A 441 23.05 13.94 -18.26
N PRO A 442 24.26 13.34 -18.32
CA PRO A 442 25.50 14.08 -18.11
C PRO A 442 25.70 15.13 -19.21
N GLY A 443 25.53 16.41 -18.87
CA GLY A 443 25.72 17.54 -19.78
C GLY A 443 24.46 18.35 -20.11
N ALA A 444 23.28 17.94 -19.64
CA ALA A 444 22.06 18.73 -19.75
C ALA A 444 22.14 19.97 -18.83
N ARG A 445 22.75 21.05 -19.33
CA ARG A 445 22.57 22.40 -18.75
C ARG A 445 21.15 22.86 -19.09
N ALA A 446 20.17 22.44 -18.30
CA ALA A 446 18.89 23.12 -18.30
C ALA A 446 19.11 24.57 -17.84
N GLU A 447 18.45 25.54 -18.49
CA GLU A 447 18.56 26.98 -18.17
C GLU A 447 18.06 27.34 -16.76
N ARG A 448 17.51 26.37 -16.01
CA ARG A 448 17.40 26.45 -14.55
C ARG A 448 18.49 25.58 -13.91
N PRO A 449 19.39 26.14 -13.09
CA PRO A 449 20.03 25.35 -12.05
C PRO A 449 18.92 25.00 -11.06
N LEU A 450 18.16 23.95 -11.34
CA LEU A 450 17.06 23.55 -10.46
C LEU A 450 17.69 23.25 -9.10
N GLU A 451 17.29 24.00 -8.08
CA GLU A 451 17.62 23.68 -6.69
C GLU A 451 17.31 22.21 -6.39
N THR A 452 16.27 21.68 -7.02
CA THR A 452 15.90 20.25 -7.09
C THR A 452 17.04 19.33 -7.55
N LEU A 453 17.78 19.69 -8.61
CA LEU A 453 18.97 18.95 -9.05
C LEU A 453 20.09 19.02 -8.00
N ARG A 454 20.28 20.19 -7.38
CA ARG A 454 21.31 20.37 -6.35
C ARG A 454 21.00 19.51 -5.12
N ILE A 455 19.77 19.52 -4.64
CA ILE A 455 19.30 18.74 -3.49
C ILE A 455 19.41 17.25 -3.78
N ALA A 456 18.87 16.79 -4.91
CA ALA A 456 18.89 15.37 -5.30
C ALA A 456 20.30 14.81 -5.50
N ASN A 457 21.27 15.63 -5.89
CA ASN A 457 22.67 15.20 -5.98
C ASN A 457 23.33 14.95 -4.61
N THR A 458 22.74 15.47 -3.53
CA THR A 458 23.28 15.37 -2.16
C THR A 458 22.43 14.53 -1.21
N ASN A 459 21.20 14.17 -1.61
CA ASN A 459 20.24 13.44 -0.78
C ASN A 459 19.72 12.21 -1.54
N ALA A 460 19.88 11.02 -0.95
CA ALA A 460 19.50 9.75 -1.58
C ALA A 460 17.98 9.58 -1.74
N GLU A 461 17.17 9.99 -0.75
CA GLU A 461 15.70 9.93 -0.79
C GLU A 461 15.15 10.78 -1.95
N SER A 462 15.60 12.02 -2.04
CA SER A 462 15.27 12.95 -3.13
C SER A 462 15.64 12.38 -4.50
N LYS A 463 16.81 11.72 -4.59
CA LYS A 463 17.23 11.05 -5.82
C LYS A 463 16.33 9.87 -6.19
N LEU A 464 15.90 9.07 -5.20
CA LEU A 464 14.97 7.96 -5.41
C LEU A 464 13.61 8.46 -5.92
N HIS A 465 13.04 9.50 -5.33
CA HIS A 465 11.77 10.08 -5.80
C HIS A 465 11.84 10.55 -7.26
N LEU A 466 12.97 11.11 -7.70
CA LEU A 466 13.17 11.47 -9.10
C LEU A 466 13.27 10.24 -10.02
N ILE A 467 13.97 9.20 -9.57
CA ILE A 467 14.06 7.93 -10.31
C ILE A 467 12.69 7.28 -10.46
N TRP A 468 11.90 7.27 -9.40
CA TRP A 468 10.52 6.79 -9.42
C TRP A 468 9.62 7.66 -10.30
N ALA A 469 9.74 8.98 -10.24
CA ALA A 469 9.03 9.89 -11.15
C ALA A 469 9.37 9.59 -12.62
N MET A 470 10.64 9.41 -12.96
CA MET A 470 11.06 8.95 -14.31
C MET A 470 10.47 7.58 -14.66
N HIS A 471 10.43 6.65 -13.70
CA HIS A 471 9.87 5.32 -13.91
C HIS A 471 8.37 5.37 -14.26
N VAL A 472 7.57 6.04 -13.43
CA VAL A 472 6.11 6.08 -13.59
C VAL A 472 5.67 6.90 -14.79
N THR A 473 6.50 7.84 -15.25
CA THR A 473 6.28 8.63 -16.47
C THR A 473 6.90 8.01 -17.73
N GLN A 474 7.55 6.84 -17.62
CA GLN A 474 8.22 6.11 -18.70
C GLN A 474 9.46 6.79 -19.32
N GLU A 475 10.08 7.72 -18.59
CA GLU A 475 11.30 8.43 -19.00
C GLU A 475 12.60 7.81 -18.46
N LEU A 476 12.51 6.76 -17.65
CA LEU A 476 13.67 6.00 -17.18
C LEU A 476 14.05 4.92 -18.20
N HIS A 477 15.13 5.11 -18.93
CA HIS A 477 15.59 4.14 -19.94
C HIS A 477 16.68 3.21 -19.40
N GLU A 478 16.90 2.08 -20.09
CA GLU A 478 17.88 1.07 -19.70
C GLU A 478 19.30 1.63 -19.54
N GLN A 479 19.71 2.56 -20.42
CA GLN A 479 21.02 3.20 -20.34
C GLN A 479 21.19 4.04 -19.05
N ASP A 480 20.12 4.71 -18.62
CA ASP A 480 20.11 5.51 -17.39
C ASP A 480 20.28 4.60 -16.16
N ILE A 481 19.59 3.45 -16.15
CA ILE A 481 19.70 2.43 -15.10
C ILE A 481 21.14 1.88 -15.04
N LEU A 482 21.72 1.52 -16.19
CA LEU A 482 23.10 1.03 -16.25
C LEU A 482 24.11 2.09 -15.78
N MET A 483 23.85 3.38 -16.04
CA MET A 483 24.68 4.47 -15.54
C MET A 483 24.56 4.61 -14.02
N LEU A 484 23.35 4.56 -13.47
CA LEU A 484 23.11 4.64 -12.02
C LEU A 484 23.79 3.48 -11.27
N LEU A 485 23.83 2.29 -11.84
CA LEU A 485 24.54 1.12 -11.28
C LEU A 485 26.08 1.25 -11.32
N ARG A 486 26.63 2.12 -12.19
CA ARG A 486 28.09 2.31 -12.35
C ARG A 486 28.67 3.37 -11.41
N HIS A 487 27.85 4.11 -10.66
CA HIS A 487 28.37 5.03 -9.65
C HIS A 487 29.11 4.26 -8.55
N GLY A 488 30.42 4.49 -8.46
CA GLY A 488 31.37 3.63 -7.78
C GLY A 488 31.21 3.49 -6.25
N VAL A 489 31.83 2.42 -5.76
CA VAL A 489 31.94 1.86 -4.40
C VAL A 489 32.48 2.83 -3.31
N HIS A 490 32.65 4.13 -3.60
CA HIS A 490 33.35 5.09 -2.72
C HIS A 490 32.61 6.41 -2.43
N ALA A 491 31.31 6.51 -2.71
CA ALA A 491 30.45 7.59 -2.22
C ALA A 491 29.32 6.98 -1.36
N PRO A 492 28.74 7.68 -0.36
CA PRO A 492 27.77 7.10 0.59
C PRO A 492 26.43 6.64 -0.03
N SER A 493 26.34 6.56 -1.36
CA SER A 493 25.27 5.91 -2.11
C SER A 493 25.41 4.39 -2.13
N ARG A 494 25.61 3.75 -0.98
CA ARG A 494 25.43 2.31 -0.85
C ARG A 494 23.93 2.03 -0.75
N LEU A 495 23.29 1.80 -1.89
CA LEU A 495 21.90 1.32 -1.97
C LEU A 495 21.72 -0.10 -1.37
N TRP A 496 22.80 -0.79 -0.99
CA TRP A 496 22.78 -2.18 -0.52
C TRP A 496 23.76 -2.53 0.62
N GLU A 497 24.47 -1.55 1.21
CA GLU A 497 25.36 -1.78 2.35
C GLU A 497 25.35 -0.56 3.26
N ASN A 498 24.55 -0.55 4.33
CA ASN A 498 24.83 0.32 5.47
C ASN A 498 24.77 -0.53 6.73
N GLY A 499 25.95 -1.02 7.12
CA GLY A 499 26.17 -1.77 8.33
C GLY A 499 27.67 -1.77 8.66
N ARG A 500 28.02 -0.98 9.68
CA ARG A 500 29.27 -0.96 10.47
C ARG A 500 30.47 -0.19 9.88
N ASP A 501 30.56 1.08 10.30
CA ASP A 501 31.78 1.51 11.00
C ASP A 501 31.64 1.07 12.47
N VAL A 502 32.27 -0.05 12.81
CA VAL A 502 32.56 -0.43 14.20
C VAL A 502 34.08 -0.52 14.26
N THR A 503 34.71 0.43 14.96
CA THR A 503 36.06 0.27 15.50
C THR A 503 36.11 -0.82 16.54
#